data_AF-A0A1R4JJH6-F1
#
_entry.id   AF-A0A1R4JJH6-F1
#
_cell.length_a   1.000
_cell.length_b   1.000
_cell.length_c   1.000
_cell.angle_alpha   90.00
_cell.angle_beta   90.00
_cell.angle_gamma   90.00
#
_symmetry.space_group_name_H-M   'P 1'
#
loop_
_entity.id
_entity.type
_entity.pdbx_description
1 polymer ?
#
loop_
_entity_poly.entity_id
_entity_poly.type
_entity_poly.pdbx_seq_one_letter_code
_entity_poly.pdbx_strand_id
1 'polypeptide(L)' 'MVVQNNNLVLDERAVLPGRGAWLHPTPECFDAAMRRRAFARALRVPHVIGFPEAADAQTIEQYCSKNKG' A
#
# COMPACT_ATOMS: atom_id res chain seq x y z
N MET A 1 0.18 5.22 0.84
CA MET A 1 -0.64 4.07 1.32
C MET A 1 -1.18 4.36 2.71
N VAL A 2 -2.45 4.09 2.95
CA VAL A 2 -3.12 4.22 4.26
C VAL A 2 -3.99 2.99 4.50
N VAL A 3 -4.43 2.74 5.74
CA VAL A 3 -5.41 1.68 6.02
C VAL A 3 -6.78 2.30 6.27
N GLN A 4 -7.76 1.83 5.51
CA GLN A 4 -9.18 2.21 5.65
C GLN A 4 -10.01 0.94 5.77
N ASN A 5 -10.87 0.85 6.79
CA ASN A 5 -11.76 -0.31 6.98
C ASN A 5 -11.03 -1.66 6.90
N ASN A 6 -9.86 -1.78 7.55
CA ASN A 6 -8.99 -2.96 7.49
C ASN A 6 -8.47 -3.34 6.08
N ASN A 7 -8.46 -2.39 5.14
CA ASN A 7 -7.91 -2.56 3.80
C ASN A 7 -6.77 -1.58 3.53
N LEU A 8 -5.72 -2.01 2.83
CA LEU A 8 -4.68 -1.09 2.36
C LEU A 8 -5.19 -0.34 1.12
N VAL A 9 -5.14 0.99 1.18
CA VAL A 9 -5.60 1.89 0.11
C VAL A 9 -4.46 2.80 -0.34
N LEU A 10 -4.39 3.05 -1.65
CA LEU A 10 -3.50 4.04 -2.22
C LEU A 10 -4.07 5.45 -1.99
N ASP A 11 -3.35 6.26 -1.21
CA ASP A 11 -3.62 7.68 -1.01
C ASP A 11 -2.52 8.50 -1.69
N GLU A 12 -2.76 8.88 -2.95
CA GLU A 12 -1.79 9.58 -3.80
C GLU A 12 -1.59 11.02 -3.35
N ARG A 13 -2.68 11.67 -2.90
CA ARG A 13 -2.67 13.08 -2.53
C ARG A 13 -2.30 13.30 -1.07
N ALA A 14 -2.11 12.22 -0.31
CA ALA A 14 -1.86 12.26 1.14
C ALA A 14 -2.93 13.06 1.90
N VAL A 15 -4.21 12.86 1.52
CA VAL A 15 -5.37 13.58 2.08
C VAL A 15 -6.21 12.72 3.02
N LEU A 16 -5.99 11.41 3.04
CA LEU A 16 -6.76 10.51 3.89
C LEU A 16 -6.25 10.59 5.35
N PRO A 17 -7.16 10.56 6.32
CA PRO A 17 -6.80 10.66 7.72
C PRO A 17 -6.06 9.40 8.20
N GLY A 18 -5.20 9.56 9.19
CA GLY A 18 -4.50 8.47 9.86
C GLY A 18 -3.01 8.40 9.53
N ARG A 19 -2.40 7.24 9.75
CA ARG A 19 -0.98 7.02 9.42
C ARG A 19 -0.86 6.66 7.95
N GLY A 20 0.11 7.29 7.28
CA GLY A 20 0.49 6.99 5.90
C GLY A 20 1.84 6.27 5.82
N ALA A 21 2.02 5.51 4.75
CA ALA A 21 3.28 4.90 4.35
C ALA A 21 3.56 5.21 2.88
N TRP A 22 4.75 5.73 2.62
CA TRP A 22 5.27 5.99 1.28
C TRP A 22 6.18 4.85 0.83
N LEU A 23 6.25 4.67 -0.47
CA LEU A 23 7.08 3.67 -1.11
C LEU A 23 7.58 4.25 -2.44
N HIS A 24 8.61 3.66 -3.04
CA HIS A 24 8.97 3.97 -4.42
C HIS A 24 7.98 3.32 -5.40
N PRO A 25 7.71 3.95 -6.55
CA PRO A 25 6.67 3.52 -7.49
C PRO A 25 7.17 2.44 -8.44
N THR A 26 7.77 1.38 -7.90
CA THR A 26 8.24 0.22 -8.66
C THR A 26 7.64 -1.07 -8.12
N PRO A 27 7.39 -2.07 -8.98
CA PRO A 27 6.83 -3.35 -8.56
C PRO A 27 7.70 -4.04 -7.51
N GLU A 28 9.03 -3.96 -7.65
CA GLU A 28 9.98 -4.62 -6.75
C GLU A 28 9.90 -4.03 -5.33
N CYS A 29 9.73 -2.71 -5.22
CA CYS A 29 9.54 -2.05 -3.94
C CYS A 29 8.22 -2.49 -3.28
N PHE A 30 7.15 -2.66 -4.07
CA PHE A 30 5.87 -3.12 -3.55
C PHE A 30 5.95 -4.56 -3.06
N ASP A 31 6.50 -5.46 -3.87
CA ASP A 31 6.69 -6.87 -3.52
C ASP A 31 7.56 -7.02 -2.27
N ALA A 32 8.65 -6.25 -2.18
CA ALA A 32 9.50 -6.25 -1.00
C ALA A 32 8.74 -5.76 0.24
N ALA A 33 7.91 -4.72 0.11
CA ALA A 33 7.09 -4.20 1.21
C ALA A 33 6.04 -5.21 1.67
N MET A 34 5.42 -5.95 0.74
CA MET A 34 4.50 -7.06 1.03
C MET A 34 5.19 -8.19 1.78
N ARG A 35 6.24 -8.76 1.19
CA ARG A 35 6.98 -9.90 1.77
C ARG A 35 7.53 -9.61 3.15
N ARG A 36 7.99 -8.37 3.39
CA ARG A 36 8.58 -7.93 4.67
C ARG A 36 7.55 -7.41 5.66
N ARG A 37 6.26 -7.39 5.32
CA ARG A 37 5.18 -6.80 6.14
C ARG A 37 5.46 -5.35 6.51
N ALA A 38 6.03 -4.58 5.59
CA ALA A 38 6.50 -3.21 5.84
C ALA A 38 5.33 -2.26 6.13
N PHE A 39 4.20 -2.37 5.42
CA PHE A 39 3.03 -1.53 5.68
C PHE A 39 2.40 -1.80 7.05
N ALA A 40 2.31 -3.07 7.47
CA ALA A 40 1.78 -3.39 8.80
C ALA A 40 2.60 -2.70 9.91
N ARG A 41 3.94 -2.70 9.76
CA ARG A 41 4.85 -2.01 10.68
C ARG A 41 4.72 -0.49 10.60
N ALA A 42 4.77 0.09 9.41
CA ALA A 42 4.71 1.54 9.19
C ALA A 42 3.38 2.14 9.65
N LEU A 43 2.28 1.44 9.39
CA LEU A 43 0.92 1.87 9.70
C LEU A 43 0.45 1.48 11.11
N ARG A 44 1.25 0.68 11.84
CA ARG A 44 1.01 0.23 13.23
C ARG A 44 -0.31 -0.52 13.40
N VAL A 45 -0.52 -1.49 12.54
CA VAL A 45 -1.77 -2.24 12.39
C VAL A 45 -1.46 -3.74 12.43
N PRO A 46 -2.41 -4.59 12.87
CA PRO A 46 -2.24 -6.03 12.88
C PRO A 46 -1.87 -6.56 11.50
N HIS A 47 -1.17 -7.71 11.44
CA HIS A 47 -0.79 -8.32 10.16
C HIS A 47 -2.02 -8.72 9.32
N VAL A 48 -3.17 -8.93 9.96
CA VAL A 48 -4.46 -9.24 9.31
C VAL A 48 -5.08 -7.95 8.78
N ILE A 49 -4.51 -7.42 7.72
CA ILE A 49 -5.13 -6.39 6.89
C ILE A 49 -5.49 -7.07 5.60
N GLY A 50 -6.76 -6.94 5.22
CA GLY A 50 -7.22 -7.38 3.91
C GLY A 50 -6.43 -6.60 2.87
N PHE A 51 -5.70 -7.34 2.05
CA PHE A 51 -5.40 -6.88 0.71
C PHE A 51 -6.52 -7.45 -0.16
N PRO A 52 -7.04 -6.71 -1.15
CA PRO A 52 -8.03 -7.27 -2.05
C PRO A 52 -7.39 -8.46 -2.81
N GLU A 53 -7.69 -9.68 -2.37
CA GLU A 53 -7.10 -10.97 -2.78
C GLU A 53 -7.18 -11.26 -4.30
N ALA A 54 -8.01 -10.49 -5.03
CA ALA A 54 -8.17 -10.54 -6.49
C ALA A 54 -7.71 -9.26 -7.23
N ALA A 55 -7.35 -8.19 -6.52
CA ALA A 55 -6.97 -6.88 -7.09
C ALA A 55 -5.52 -6.48 -6.79
N ASP A 56 -4.69 -7.39 -6.27
CA ASP A 56 -3.28 -7.13 -5.95
C ASP A 56 -2.48 -6.70 -7.19
N ALA A 57 -2.70 -7.31 -8.36
CA ALA A 57 -2.03 -6.90 -9.59
C ALA A 57 -2.46 -5.49 -10.04
N GLN A 58 -3.76 -5.18 -9.98
CA GLN A 58 -4.28 -3.86 -10.36
C GLN A 58 -3.81 -2.77 -9.40
N THR A 59 -3.69 -3.08 -8.11
CA THR A 59 -3.19 -2.12 -7.11
C THR A 59 -1.71 -1.83 -7.34
N ILE A 60 -0.90 -2.85 -7.66
CA ILE A 60 0.52 -2.70 -8.00
C ILE A 60 0.68 -1.92 -9.30
N GLU A 61 -0.02 -2.30 -10.36
CA GLU A 61 0.04 -1.63 -11.66
C GLU A 61 -0.42 -0.19 -11.56
N GLN A 62 -1.53 0.07 -10.86
CA GLN A 62 -2.05 1.41 -10.63
C GLN A 62 -1.07 2.25 -9.80
N TYR A 63 -0.50 1.68 -8.75
CA TYR A 63 0.49 2.34 -7.91
C TYR A 63 1.77 2.69 -8.69
N CYS A 64 2.32 1.74 -9.45
CA CYS A 64 3.53 1.94 -10.23
C CYS A 64 3.27 2.91 -11.39
N SER A 65 2.17 2.77 -12.12
CA SER A 65 1.86 3.59 -13.30
C SER A 65 1.58 5.05 -12.94
N LYS A 66 0.87 5.31 -11.84
CA LYS A 66 0.46 6.67 -11.47
C LYS A 66 1.54 7.50 -10.80
N ASN A 67 2.62 6.86 -10.35
CA ASN A 67 3.72 7.53 -9.67
C ASN A 67 5.03 7.49 -10.48
N LYS A 68 5.00 7.17 -11.80
CA LYS A 68 6.16 7.29 -12.71
C LYS A 68 6.49 8.76 -13.09
N GLY A 69 6.52 9.65 -12.10
CA GLY A 69 6.92 11.05 -12.25
C GLY A 69 8.35 11.27 -11.79
#